data_AF-A0A285QI43-F1
#
_entry.id   AF-A0A285QI43-F1
#
_cell.length_a   1.000
_cell.length_b   1.000
_cell.length_c   1.000
_cell.angle_alpha   90.00
_cell.angle_beta   90.00
_cell.angle_gamma   90.00
#
_symmetry.space_group_name_H-M   'P 1'
#
loop_
_entity.id
_entity.type
_entity.pdbx_description
1 polymer ?
#
loop_
_entity_poly.entity_id
_entity_poly.type
_entity_poly.pdbx_seq_one_letter_code
_entity_poly.pdbx_strand_id
1 'polypeptide(L)' 'MDLNYLFARHQVSLMRATSARCEPSRIAHIKLAQGYAGRIDTLRGLSGATGRMLAAPAVAA' A
#
# COMPACT_ATOMS: atom_id res chain seq x y z
N MET A 1 -10.16 9.31 7.16
CA MET A 1 -8.78 9.41 6.62
C MET A 1 -8.90 9.84 5.18
N ASP A 2 -8.14 10.84 4.77
CA ASP A 2 -8.07 11.27 3.37
C ASP A 2 -7.13 10.38 2.54
N LEU A 3 -7.12 10.59 1.23
CA LEU A 3 -6.27 9.85 0.30
C LEU A 3 -4.78 10.01 0.59
N ASN A 4 -4.32 11.20 0.98
CA ASN A 4 -2.90 11.45 1.23
C ASN A 4 -2.41 10.64 2.43
N TYR A 5 -3.20 10.60 3.50
CA TYR A 5 -2.90 9.75 4.65
C TYR A 5 -2.79 8.27 4.25
N LEU A 6 -3.75 7.76 3.45
CA LEU A 6 -3.75 6.37 3.02
C LEU A 6 -2.54 6.05 2.14
N PHE A 7 -2.18 6.94 1.20
CA PHE A 7 -0.98 6.80 0.38
C PHE A 7 0.30 6.78 1.21
N ALA A 8 0.44 7.71 2.16
CA ALA A 8 1.61 7.77 3.04
C ALA A 8 1.77 6.45 3.83
N ARG A 9 0.66 5.92 4.39
CA ARG A 9 0.68 4.64 5.13
C ARG A 9 0.94 3.43 4.23
N HIS A 10 0.41 3.43 3.02
CA HIS A 10 0.70 2.40 2.02
C HIS A 10 2.20 2.38 1.69
N GLN A 11 2.78 3.54 1.34
CA GLN A 11 4.21 3.66 1.02
C GLN A 11 5.10 3.23 2.18
N VAL A 12 4.83 3.70 3.40
CA VAL A 12 5.59 3.29 4.59
C VAL A 12 5.52 1.78 4.80
N SER A 13 4.37 1.16 4.58
CA SER A 13 4.21 -0.29 4.72
C SER A 13 5.02 -1.05 3.68
N LEU A 14 5.06 -0.59 2.42
CA LEU A 14 5.91 -1.17 1.39
C LEU A 14 7.40 -1.03 1.74
N MET A 15 7.85 0.17 2.14
CA MET A 15 9.24 0.39 2.54
C MET A 15 9.65 -0.54 3.69
N ARG A 16 8.78 -0.71 4.69
CA ARG A 16 9.03 -1.63 5.81
C ARG A 16 9.04 -3.09 5.37
N ALA A 17 8.22 -3.49 4.41
CA ALA A 17 8.28 -4.83 3.84
C ALA A 17 9.63 -5.08 3.15
N THR A 18 10.13 -4.11 2.38
CA THR A 18 11.44 -4.18 1.73
C THR A 18 12.59 -4.25 2.75
N SER A 19 12.50 -3.52 3.87
CA SER A 19 13.54 -3.50 4.91
C SER A 19 13.37 -4.58 5.99
N ALA A 20 12.35 -5.44 5.91
CA ALA A 20 12.07 -6.44 6.93
C ALA A 20 13.16 -7.52 6.95
N ARG A 21 13.72 -7.78 8.14
CA ARG A 21 14.78 -8.78 8.33
C ARG A 21 14.28 -10.22 8.43
N CYS A 22 12.98 -10.42 8.60
CA CYS A 22 12.39 -11.74 8.73
C CYS A 22 11.08 -11.87 7.95
N GLU A 23 10.81 -13.09 7.52
CA GLU A 23 9.69 -13.43 6.67
C GLU A 23 8.32 -13.05 7.28
N PRO A 24 8.04 -13.33 8.57
CA PRO A 24 6.75 -12.94 9.16
C PRO A 24 6.54 -11.42 9.18
N SER A 25 7.61 -10.65 9.44
CA SER A 25 7.55 -9.18 9.42
C SER A 25 7.29 -8.64 8.02
N ARG A 26 7.95 -9.21 7.00
CA ARG A 26 7.72 -8.88 5.59
C ARG A 26 6.26 -9.11 5.20
N ILE A 27 5.72 -10.29 5.51
CA ILE A 27 4.32 -10.64 5.23
C ILE A 27 3.36 -9.68 5.93
N ALA A 28 3.61 -9.36 7.21
CA ALA A 28 2.76 -8.45 7.96
C ALA A 28 2.71 -7.06 7.31
N HIS A 29 3.85 -6.53 6.88
CA HIS A 29 3.92 -5.23 6.19
C HIS A 29 3.26 -5.25 4.81
N ILE A 30 3.38 -6.35 4.06
CA ILE A 30 2.66 -6.53 2.78
C ILE A 30 1.15 -6.52 3.00
N LYS A 31 0.64 -7.28 3.99
CA LYS A 31 -0.80 -7.30 4.31
C LYS A 31 -1.33 -5.93 4.71
N LEU A 32 -0.53 -5.13 5.44
CA LEU A 32 -0.88 -3.75 5.75
C LEU A 32 -0.96 -2.89 4.48
N ALA A 33 0.02 -2.99 3.58
CA ALA A 33 0.00 -2.26 2.31
C ALA A 33 -1.24 -2.61 1.47
N GLN A 34 -1.59 -3.89 1.37
CA GLN A 34 -2.80 -4.37 0.69
C GLN A 34 -4.08 -3.80 1.33
N GLY A 35 -4.15 -3.76 2.66
CA GLY A 35 -5.29 -3.16 3.37
C GLY A 35 -5.44 -1.66 3.09
N TYR A 36 -4.33 -0.92 2.98
CA TYR A 36 -4.38 0.49 2.58
C TYR A 36 -4.78 0.65 1.11
N ALA A 37 -4.30 -0.22 0.21
CA ALA A 37 -4.69 -0.22 -1.21
C ALA A 37 -6.21 -0.34 -1.39
N GLY A 38 -6.85 -1.29 -0.71
CA GLY A 38 -8.31 -1.46 -0.79
C GLY A 38 -9.10 -0.24 -0.28
N ARG A 39 -8.58 0.46 0.74
CA ARG A 39 -9.19 1.70 1.22
C ARG A 39 -9.02 2.86 0.24
N ILE A 40 -7.86 2.95 -0.42
CA ILE A 40 -7.60 3.94 -1.48
C ILE A 40 -8.59 3.74 -2.62
N ASP A 41 -8.76 2.51 -3.09
CA ASP A 41 -9.68 2.19 -4.19
C ASP A 41 -11.13 2.51 -3.81
N THR A 42 -11.54 2.21 -2.58
CA THR A 42 -12.86 2.57 -2.05
C THR A 42 -13.07 4.09 -2.06
N LEU A 43 -12.11 4.87 -1.52
CA LEU A 43 -12.24 6.33 -1.45
C LEU A 43 -12.22 6.99 -2.84
N ARG A 44 -11.43 6.44 -3.77
CA ARG A 44 -11.41 6.89 -5.17
C ARG A 44 -12.76 6.65 -5.86
N GLY A 45 -13.35 5.48 -5.68
CA GLY A 45 -14.69 5.17 -6.19
C GLY A 45 -15.75 6.13 -5.66
N LEU A 46 -15.72 6.45 -4.37
CA LEU A 46 -16.64 7.42 -3.76
C LEU A 46 -16.42 8.85 -4.27
N SER A 47 -15.20 9.22 -4.64
CA SER A 47 -14.85 10.56 -5.11
C SER A 47 -15.06 10.76 -6.62
N GLY A 48 -15.49 9.71 -7.35
CA GLY A 48 -15.51 9.73 -8.82
C GLY A 48 -14.12 9.80 -9.46
N ALA A 49 -13.06 9.57 -8.68
CA ALA A 49 -11.68 9.65 -9.15
C ALA A 49 -11.31 8.35 -9.89
N THR A 50 -10.94 8.45 -11.17
CA THR A 50 -10.68 7.32 -12.07
C THR A 50 -9.22 6.84 -12.09
N GLY A 51 -8.31 7.49 -11.35
CA GLY A 51 -6.90 7.10 -11.31
C GLY A 51 -6.69 5.74 -10.66
N ARG A 52 -6.11 4.78 -11.37
CA ARG A 52 -5.76 3.45 -10.83
C ARG A 52 -4.40 3.47 -10.13
N MET A 53 -4.27 2.75 -9.02
CA MET A 53 -2.95 2.52 -8.41
C MET A 53 -2.23 1.45 -9.23
N LEU A 54 -1.10 1.80 -9.85
CA LEU A 54 -0.24 0.83 -10.51
C LEU A 54 0.44 -0.02 -9.44
N ALA A 55 0.52 -1.33 -9.66
CA ALA A 55 1.33 -2.19 -8.82
C ALA A 55 2.77 -1.67 -8.84
N ALA A 56 3.38 -1.48 -7.67
CA ALA A 56 4.80 -1.20 -7.60
C ALA A 56 5.54 -2.36 -8.30
N PRO A 57 6.49 -2.08 -9.21
CA PRO A 57 7.27 -3.15 -9.82
C PRO A 57 7.92 -3.96 -8.70
N ALA A 58 7.88 -5.28 -8.83
CA ALA A 58 8.69 -6.14 -7.99
C ALA A 58 10.15 -5.72 -8.21
N VAL A 59 10.75 -5.04 -7.24
CA VAL A 59 12.21 -4.88 -7.21
C VAL A 59 12.75 -6.30 -7.16
N ALA A 60 13.36 -6.72 -8.27
CA ALA A 60 14.13 -7.96 -8.33
C ALA A 60 15.21 -7.86 -7.25
N ALA A 61 15.21 -8.85 -6.35
CA ALA A 61 16.18 -8.99 -5.28
C ALA A 61 17.56 -9.36 -5.82
#